data_AF-A0A2W1BLK5-F1
#
_entry.id   AF-A0A2W1BLK5-F1
#
_cell.length_a   1.000
_cell.length_b   1.000
_cell.length_c   1.000
_cell.angle_alpha   90.00
_cell.angle_beta   90.00
_cell.angle_gamma   90.00
#
_symmetry.space_group_name_H-M   'P 1'
#
loop_
_entity.id
_entity.type
_entity.pdbx_description
1 polymer ?
#
loop_
_entity_poly.entity_id
_entity_poly.type
_entity_poly.pdbx_seq_one_letter_code
_entity_poly.pdbx_strand_id
1 'polypeptide(L)'
;WYREVRTHGGSAPVLLCGCKADLRHEKETLTMLSKLRTHPVTSEEALSVARQLGAMTYVETSARASTKGVKDAFEVAALAALGKLNKQQMKQQKQVGRSKSKRDLKAELKGRAKSCCVM
;
A
#
# COMPACT_ATOMS: atom_id res chain seq x y z
N TRP A 1 -14.87 0.28 13.51
CA TRP A 1 -14.89 0.96 12.20
C TRP A 1 -15.67 0.19 11.14
N TYR A 2 -15.10 -0.79 10.43
CA TYR A 2 -15.77 -1.35 9.24
C TYR A 2 -17.20 -1.86 9.48
N ARG A 3 -17.41 -2.66 10.55
CA ARG A 3 -18.75 -3.15 10.91
C ARG A 3 -19.75 -2.01 11.11
N GLU A 4 -19.36 -0.99 11.87
CA GLU A 4 -20.18 0.19 12.13
C GLU A 4 -20.50 0.97 10.85
N VAL A 5 -19.52 1.17 9.98
CA VAL A 5 -19.70 1.82 8.66
C VAL A 5 -20.67 1.02 7.80
N ARG A 6 -20.61 -0.31 7.82
CA ARG A 6 -21.56 -1.16 7.07
C ARG A 6 -22.96 -1.18 7.69
N THR A 7 -23.06 -1.06 9.01
CA THR A 7 -24.36 -0.99 9.70
C THR A 7 -25.07 0.34 9.41
N HIS A 8 -24.37 1.47 9.41
CA HIS A 8 -24.98 2.80 9.30
C HIS A 8 -24.87 3.44 7.91
N GLY A 9 -23.85 3.07 7.12
CA GLY A 9 -23.55 3.68 5.82
C GLY A 9 -24.22 3.02 4.61
N GLY A 10 -25.04 1.97 4.83
CA GLY A 10 -25.75 1.28 3.76
C GLY A 10 -24.83 0.75 2.66
N SER A 11 -25.17 1.07 1.41
CA SER A 11 -24.43 0.66 0.21
C SER A 11 -23.28 1.61 -0.19
N ALA A 12 -22.95 2.60 0.64
CA ALA A 12 -21.91 3.57 0.32
C ALA A 12 -20.55 2.88 0.02
N PRO A 13 -19.79 3.39 -0.96
CA PRO A 13 -18.47 2.86 -1.27
C PRO A 13 -17.51 3.09 -0.10
N VAL A 14 -16.74 2.06 0.24
CA VAL A 14 -15.74 2.11 1.32
C VAL A 14 -14.35 2.17 0.72
N LEU A 15 -13.51 3.07 1.24
CA LEU A 15 -12.11 3.21 0.88
C LEU A 15 -11.26 2.98 2.13
N LEU A 16 -10.17 2.22 1.99
CA LEU A 16 -9.19 2.09 3.07
C LEU A 16 -8.11 3.17 2.87
N CYS A 17 -7.87 3.98 3.89
CA CYS A 17 -6.83 5.02 3.87
C CYS A 17 -5.73 4.67 4.88
N GLY A 18 -4.49 4.57 4.41
CA GLY A 18 -3.30 4.50 5.25
C GLY A 18 -2.76 5.91 5.49
N CYS A 19 -2.69 6.34 6.74
CA CYS A 19 -2.19 7.66 7.12
C CYS A 19 -0.74 7.58 7.64
N LYS A 20 -0.04 8.72 7.60
CA LYS A 20 1.33 8.87 8.11
C LYS A 20 2.35 7.93 7.43
N ALA A 21 2.21 7.74 6.11
CA ALA A 21 3.08 6.82 5.36
C ALA A 21 4.57 7.19 5.40
N ASP A 22 4.89 8.46 5.68
CA ASP A 22 6.27 8.95 5.91
C ASP A 22 6.97 8.22 7.05
N LEU A 23 6.24 7.80 8.08
CA LEU A 23 6.80 7.13 9.26
C LEU A 23 7.38 5.75 8.96
N ARG A 24 7.09 5.16 7.79
CA ARG A 24 7.71 3.89 7.37
C ARG A 24 9.21 3.99 7.14
N HIS A 25 9.71 5.20 6.89
CA HIS A 25 11.12 5.46 6.61
C HIS A 25 11.77 6.32 7.70
N GLU A 26 11.02 6.73 8.73
CA GLU A 26 11.53 7.55 9.82
C GLU A 26 12.26 6.68 10.85
N LYS A 27 13.57 6.92 11.00
CA LYS A 27 14.47 6.11 11.85
C LYS A 27 14.02 6.04 13.30
N GLU A 28 13.52 7.14 13.86
CA GLU A 28 13.05 7.21 15.24
C GLU A 28 11.83 6.31 15.45
N THR A 29 10.83 6.42 14.56
CA THR A 29 9.65 5.57 14.58
C THR A 29 10.01 4.09 14.40
N LEU A 30 10.91 3.75 13.47
CA LEU A 30 11.38 2.37 13.29
C LEU A 30 12.06 1.81 14.54
N THR A 31 12.89 2.62 15.20
CA THR A 31 13.56 2.23 16.45
C THR A 31 12.54 1.99 17.57
N MET A 32 11.55 2.85 17.69
CA MET A 32 10.47 2.72 18.68
C MET A 32 9.65 1.45 18.45
N LEU A 33 9.19 1.21 17.21
CA LEU A 33 8.39 0.04 16.86
C LEU A 33 9.17 -1.27 17.03
N SER A 34 10.47 -1.27 16.73
CA SER A 34 11.37 -2.40 16.96
C SER A 34 11.44 -2.79 18.44
N LYS A 35 11.52 -1.81 19.36
CA LYS A 35 11.46 -2.07 20.81
C LYS A 35 10.13 -2.73 21.23
N LEU A 36 9.05 -2.40 20.55
CA LEU A 36 7.73 -3.00 20.75
C LEU A 36 7.53 -4.31 19.99
N ARG A 37 8.55 -4.80 19.27
CA ARG A 37 8.49 -5.98 18.38
C ARG A 37 7.38 -5.90 17.33
N THR A 38 7.13 -4.70 16.83
CA THR A 38 6.16 -4.42 15.76
C THR A 38 6.84 -3.72 14.58
N HIS A 39 6.16 -3.65 13.44
CA HIS A 39 6.63 -2.96 12.24
C HIS A 39 5.55 -2.02 11.69
N PRO A 40 5.93 -0.98 10.93
CA PRO A 40 4.96 -0.17 10.20
C PRO A 40 4.16 -1.02 9.22
N VAL A 41 2.86 -0.76 9.12
CA VAL A 41 1.98 -1.47 8.17
C VAL A 41 2.48 -1.26 6.75
N THR A 42 2.79 -2.36 6.07
CA THR A 42 3.22 -2.36 4.68
C THR A 42 2.03 -2.14 3.75
N SER A 43 2.30 -1.65 2.53
CA SER A 43 1.26 -1.47 1.52
C SER A 43 0.60 -2.80 1.14
N GLU A 44 1.34 -3.91 1.17
CA GLU A 44 0.80 -5.25 0.87
C GLU A 44 -0.17 -5.73 1.94
N GLU A 45 0.17 -5.58 3.22
CA GLU A 45 -0.73 -5.91 4.33
C GLU A 45 -2.02 -5.08 4.27
N ALA A 46 -1.89 -3.77 4.04
CA ALA A 46 -3.04 -2.88 3.93
C ALA A 46 -3.91 -3.22 2.71
N LEU A 47 -3.32 -3.56 1.56
CA LEU A 47 -4.05 -4.03 0.39
C LEU A 47 -4.78 -5.34 0.65
N SER A 48 -4.17 -6.26 1.41
CA SER A 48 -4.81 -7.50 1.82
C SER A 48 -6.06 -7.22 2.66
N VAL A 49 -5.93 -6.35 3.66
CA VAL A 49 -7.06 -5.91 4.50
C VAL A 49 -8.13 -5.21 3.67
N ALA A 50 -7.77 -4.30 2.76
CA ALA A 50 -8.73 -3.63 1.89
C ALA A 50 -9.56 -4.63 1.07
N ARG A 51 -8.94 -5.69 0.56
CA ARG A 51 -9.63 -6.77 -0.16
C ARG A 51 -10.55 -7.56 0.76
N GLN A 52 -10.08 -7.94 1.95
CA GLN A 52 -10.89 -8.67 2.94
C GLN A 52 -12.13 -7.87 3.36
N LEU A 53 -12.01 -6.55 3.49
CA LEU A 53 -13.12 -5.66 3.80
C LEU A 53 -14.03 -5.39 2.59
N GLY A 54 -13.69 -5.84 1.38
CA GLY A 54 -14.42 -5.46 0.16
C GLY A 54 -14.43 -3.94 -0.06
N ALA A 55 -13.34 -3.26 0.31
CA ALA A 55 -13.15 -1.85 0.00
C ALA A 55 -12.90 -1.68 -1.51
N MET A 56 -13.30 -0.52 -2.05
CA MET A 56 -13.15 -0.18 -3.46
C MET A 56 -11.67 -0.08 -3.86
N THR A 57 -10.85 0.53 -2.99
CA THR A 57 -9.39 0.61 -3.14
C THR A 57 -8.72 0.95 -1.80
N TYR A 58 -7.39 0.91 -1.81
CA TYR A 58 -6.52 1.40 -0.77
C TYR A 58 -5.75 2.62 -1.28
N VAL A 59 -5.68 3.66 -0.46
CA VAL A 59 -4.89 4.88 -0.72
C VAL A 59 -3.98 5.18 0.47
N GLU A 60 -2.80 5.72 0.19
CA GLU A 60 -1.83 6.10 1.20
C GLU A 60 -1.61 7.61 1.20
N THR A 61 -1.50 8.18 2.40
CA THR A 61 -1.32 9.60 2.58
C THR A 61 -0.22 9.90 3.60
N SER A 62 0.47 11.01 3.38
CA SER A 62 1.29 11.66 4.39
C SER A 62 0.97 13.14 4.39
N ALA A 63 0.15 13.57 5.35
CA ALA A 63 -0.18 14.99 5.50
C ALA A 63 1.05 15.87 5.78
N ARG A 64 2.10 15.28 6.37
CA ARG A 64 3.37 15.96 6.68
C ARG A 64 4.27 16.09 5.46
N ALA A 65 4.43 15.01 4.69
CA ALA A 65 5.43 14.96 3.62
C ALA A 65 4.89 15.34 2.24
N SER A 66 3.58 15.19 1.96
CA SER A 66 3.03 15.44 0.63
C SER A 66 1.53 15.76 0.62
N THR A 67 1.19 16.93 0.08
CA THR A 67 -0.21 17.30 -0.19
C THR A 67 -0.82 16.50 -1.34
N LYS A 68 0.00 15.93 -2.24
CA LYS A 68 -0.47 15.16 -3.38
C LYS A 68 -1.23 13.91 -2.94
N GLY A 69 -0.67 13.11 -2.02
CA GLY A 69 -1.34 11.89 -1.56
C GLY A 69 -2.70 12.16 -0.91
N VAL A 70 -2.81 13.27 -0.17
CA VAL A 70 -4.09 13.71 0.41
C VAL A 70 -5.09 14.07 -0.69
N LYS A 71 -4.69 14.88 -1.67
CA LYS A 71 -5.55 15.24 -2.82
C LYS A 71 -6.03 14.01 -3.58
N ASP A 72 -5.12 13.09 -3.89
CA ASP A 72 -5.43 11.84 -4.60
C ASP A 72 -6.46 10.99 -3.81
N ALA A 73 -6.35 10.93 -2.48
CA ALA A 73 -7.30 10.21 -1.64
C ALA A 73 -8.72 10.81 -1.71
N PHE A 74 -8.85 12.14 -1.69
CA PHE A 74 -10.14 12.82 -1.81
C PHE A 74 -10.72 12.73 -3.23
N GLU A 75 -9.88 12.80 -4.26
CA GLU A 75 -10.32 12.63 -5.65
C GLU A 75 -10.87 11.20 -5.87
N VAL A 76 -10.16 10.19 -5.39
CA VAL A 76 -10.63 8.79 -5.43
C VAL A 76 -11.95 8.62 -4.67
N ALA A 77 -12.11 9.28 -3.51
CA ALA A 77 -13.36 9.27 -2.76
C ALA A 77 -14.53 9.90 -3.53
N ALA A 78 -14.31 11.07 -4.14
CA ALA A 78 -15.31 11.73 -4.96
C ALA A 78 -15.72 10.88 -6.17
N LEU A 79 -14.75 10.31 -6.88
CA LEU A 79 -15.02 9.42 -8.02
C LEU A 79 -15.76 8.14 -7.61
N ALA A 80 -15.42 7.56 -6.45
CA ALA A 80 -16.12 6.40 -5.92
C ALA A 80 -17.58 6.72 -5.57
N ALA A 81 -17.82 7.87 -4.92
CA ALA A 81 -19.16 8.33 -4.59
C ALA A 81 -20.02 8.59 -5.85
N LEU A 82 -19.41 9.09 -6.93
CA LEU A 82 -20.08 9.31 -8.21
C LEU A 82 -20.23 8.03 -9.07
N GLY A 83 -19.73 6.88 -8.61
CA GLY A 83 -19.73 5.63 -9.38
C GLY A 83 -18.80 5.64 -10.61
N LYS A 84 -17.93 6.65 -10.73
CA LYS A 84 -17.00 6.86 -11.86
C LYS A 84 -15.62 6.25 -11.63
N LEU A 85 -15.43 5.50 -10.55
CA LEU A 85 -14.15 4.86 -10.27
C LEU A 85 -13.89 3.73 -11.28
N ASN A 86 -13.09 4.01 -12.31
CA ASN A 86 -12.79 3.06 -13.38
C ASN A 86 -12.01 1.85 -12.86
N LYS A 87 -12.68 0.70 -12.75
CA LYS A 87 -12.09 -0.58 -12.30
C LYS A 87 -10.92 -1.09 -13.17
N GLN A 88 -10.75 -0.56 -14.38
CA GLN A 88 -9.68 -0.97 -15.29
C GLN A 88 -8.30 -0.38 -14.93
N GLN A 89 -8.21 0.82 -14.35
CA GLN A 89 -6.93 1.43 -13.92
C GLN A 89 -6.36 0.74 -12.67
N MET A 90 -7.23 0.19 -11.82
CA MET A 90 -6.86 -0.59 -10.63
C MET A 90 -6.05 -1.87 -10.93
N LYS A 91 -6.09 -2.39 -12.16
CA LYS A 91 -5.25 -3.54 -12.57
C LYS A 91 -3.76 -3.19 -12.67
N GLN A 92 -3.38 -1.91 -12.81
CA GLN A 92 -1.97 -1.52 -12.87
C GLN A 92 -1.32 -1.51 -11.47
N GLN A 93 -2.07 -1.22 -10.40
CA GLN A 93 -1.55 -1.29 -9.03
C GLN A 93 -1.28 -2.75 -8.59
N LYS A 94 -1.88 -3.76 -9.25
CA LYS A 94 -1.52 -5.18 -9.08
C LYS A 94 -0.10 -5.53 -9.58
N GLN A 95 0.53 -4.70 -10.42
CA GLN A 95 1.86 -4.97 -10.97
C GLN A 95 3.00 -4.42 -10.09
N VAL A 96 2.75 -3.40 -9.26
CA VAL A 96 3.78 -2.79 -8.40
C VAL A 96 4.24 -3.73 -7.27
N GLY A 97 3.47 -4.78 -6.98
CA GLY A 97 3.82 -5.89 -6.09
C GLY A 97 4.18 -7.20 -6.80
N ARG A 98 4.57 -7.20 -8.08
CA ARG A 98 5.12 -8.42 -8.69
C ARG A 98 6.57 -8.58 -8.20
N SER A 99 6.74 -9.28 -7.08
CA SER A 99 8.02 -9.86 -6.67
C SER A 99 8.74 -10.42 -7.91
N LYS A 100 10.00 -10.01 -8.13
CA LYS A 100 10.88 -10.52 -9.20
C LYS A 100 10.68 -12.03 -9.33
N SER A 101 10.48 -12.54 -10.54
CA SER A 101 10.17 -13.97 -10.72
C SER A 101 11.40 -14.80 -10.30
N LYS A 102 11.20 -16.07 -9.89
CA LYS A 102 12.31 -16.99 -9.53
C LYS A 102 13.39 -17.08 -10.62
N ARG A 103 13.07 -16.76 -11.89
CA ARG A 103 14.04 -16.70 -13.00
C ARG A 103 14.96 -15.47 -12.91
N ASP A 104 14.43 -14.33 -12.47
CA ASP A 104 15.14 -13.06 -12.36
C ASP A 104 16.10 -13.06 -11.16
N LEU A 105 15.70 -13.67 -10.04
CA LEU A 105 16.57 -13.83 -8.86
C LEU A 105 17.75 -14.79 -9.14
N LYS A 106 17.51 -15.84 -9.95
CA LYS A 106 18.55 -16.81 -10.33
C LYS A 106 19.56 -16.20 -11.32
N ALA A 107 19.14 -15.23 -12.14
CA ALA A 107 20.04 -14.49 -13.03
C ALA A 107 20.94 -13.51 -12.25
N GLU A 108 20.41 -12.84 -11.22
CA GLU A 108 21.17 -11.90 -10.38
C GLU A 108 22.22 -12.62 -9.50
N LEU A 109 21.87 -13.79 -8.91
CA LEU A 109 22.84 -14.63 -8.20
C LEU A 109 23.93 -15.20 -9.12
N LYS A 110 23.56 -15.59 -10.36
CA LYS A 110 24.52 -16.12 -11.34
C LYS A 110 25.45 -15.05 -11.90
N GLY A 111 25.05 -13.78 -11.89
CA GLY A 111 25.91 -12.63 -12.20
C GLY A 111 26.92 -12.33 -11.10
N ARG A 112 26.49 -12.33 -9.83
CA ARG A 112 27.38 -12.10 -8.67
C ARG A 112 28.40 -13.23 -8.47
N ALA A 113 28.05 -14.47 -8.80
CA ALA A 113 28.97 -15.61 -8.75
C ALA A 113 30.09 -15.57 -9.82
N LYS A 114 30.00 -14.70 -10.84
CA LYS A 114 31.04 -14.52 -11.86
C LYS A 114 31.96 -13.31 -11.62
N SER A 115 31.62 -12.47 -10.64
CA SER A 115 32.41 -11.31 -10.21
C SER A 115 32.99 -11.54 -8.81
N CYS A 116 33.32 -12.78 -8.48
CA CYS A 116 34.14 -13.13 -7.33
C CYS A 116 35.27 -14.05 -7.82
N CYS A 117 36.09 -13.50 -8.72
CA CYS A 117 37.48 -13.90 -8.83
C CYS A 117 38.22 -12.95 -7.89
N VAL A 118 38.56 -13.50 -6.73
CA VAL A 118 39.50 -12.97 -5.75
C VAL A 118 40.84 -12.67 -6.45
N MET A 119 41.58 -11.67 -5.95
CA MET A 119 42.97 -11.37 -6.31
C MET A 119 43.87 -12.61 -6.34
#